data_AF-A0A8W7PIG8-F1
#
_entry.id   AF-A0A8W7PIG8-F1
#
_cell.length_a   1.000
_cell.length_b   1.000
_cell.length_c   1.000
_cell.angle_alpha   90.00
_cell.angle_beta   90.00
_cell.angle_gamma   90.00
#
_symmetry.space_group_name_H-M   'P 1'
#
loop_
_entity.id
_entity.type
_entity.pdbx_description
1 polymer ?
#
loop_
_entity_poly.entity_id
_entity_poly.type
_entity_poly.pdbx_seq_one_letter_code
_entity_poly.pdbx_strand_id
1 'polypeptide(L)'
;MQTTLFPDHTMNRLQSIRPFGQRIWLDNLSRELLASGQLARLLQEDGIAGVTSNPAIFYKAISSDASYQGDLAQLKSNTALTAEQRYEALVVPDIQAACDLLLEQYQSSQGNDGYVSLEVSPVLSHDEAGTLAAARRLWAEIGRPNAMIKIPATPAGIRAFQALTAEGINVISP
;
A
#
# COMPACT_ATOMS: atom_id res chain seq x y z
N MET A 1 -7.81 -37.54 21.13
CA MET A 1 -8.20 -37.22 19.75
C MET A 1 -7.04 -36.47 19.13
N GLN A 2 -6.29 -37.11 18.23
CA GLN A 2 -5.17 -36.50 17.53
C GLN A 2 -5.73 -35.59 16.43
N THR A 3 -5.54 -34.28 16.57
CA THR A 3 -5.81 -33.34 15.48
C THR A 3 -4.65 -33.44 14.49
N THR A 4 -4.95 -33.98 13.32
CA THR A 4 -4.02 -34.19 12.22
C THR A 4 -3.42 -32.85 11.78
N LEU A 5 -2.14 -32.61 12.10
CA LEU A 5 -1.35 -31.42 11.74
C LEU A 5 -0.67 -31.57 10.36
N PHE A 6 -1.32 -32.22 9.41
CA PHE A 6 -0.81 -32.30 8.04
C PHE A 6 -1.58 -31.33 7.14
N PRO A 7 -0.88 -30.46 6.39
CA PRO A 7 -1.54 -29.52 5.49
C PRO A 7 -2.29 -30.29 4.42
N ASP A 8 -3.51 -29.86 4.14
CA ASP A 8 -4.27 -30.29 2.97
C ASP A 8 -3.40 -30.10 1.72
N HIS A 9 -3.17 -31.17 0.96
CA HIS A 9 -2.29 -31.19 -0.22
C HIS A 9 -2.79 -30.31 -1.38
N THR A 10 -3.91 -29.62 -1.18
CA THR A 10 -4.52 -28.64 -2.09
C THR A 10 -4.06 -27.20 -1.85
N MET A 11 -3.49 -26.87 -0.68
CA MET A 11 -3.01 -25.51 -0.37
C MET A 11 -1.55 -25.31 -0.81
N ASN A 12 -1.26 -24.15 -1.41
CA ASN A 12 0.12 -23.80 -1.74
C ASN A 12 0.92 -23.40 -0.48
N ARG A 13 2.24 -23.26 -0.66
CA ARG A 13 3.18 -22.95 0.43
C ARG A 13 2.92 -21.60 1.11
N LEU A 14 2.32 -20.64 0.41
CA LEU A 14 2.02 -19.32 0.98
C LEU A 14 0.75 -19.39 1.85
N GLN A 15 -0.27 -20.08 1.37
CA GLN A 15 -1.51 -20.31 2.12
C GLN A 15 -1.28 -21.15 3.39
N SER A 16 -0.35 -22.11 3.35
CA SER A 16 -0.05 -22.98 4.50
C SER A 16 0.58 -22.25 5.69
N ILE A 17 1.01 -20.99 5.52
CA ILE A 17 1.57 -20.16 6.59
C ILE A 17 0.47 -19.57 7.49
N ARG A 18 -0.73 -19.33 6.95
CA ARG A 18 -1.82 -18.61 7.64
C ARG A 18 -2.22 -19.22 9.00
N PRO A 19 -2.31 -20.55 9.17
CA PRO A 19 -2.64 -21.18 10.46
C PRO A 19 -1.61 -20.89 11.57
N PHE A 20 -0.38 -20.50 11.23
CA PHE A 20 0.64 -20.11 12.21
C PHE A 20 0.51 -18.64 12.66
N GLY A 21 -0.53 -17.93 12.23
CA GLY A 21 -0.78 -16.55 12.61
C GLY A 21 0.02 -15.51 11.81
N GLN A 22 0.80 -15.92 10.81
CA GLN A 22 1.53 -15.03 9.92
C GLN A 22 0.70 -14.67 8.68
N ARG A 23 0.92 -13.46 8.17
CA ARG A 23 0.29 -12.92 6.96
C ARG A 23 1.37 -12.62 5.92
N ILE A 24 1.09 -12.96 4.66
CA ILE A 24 1.99 -12.71 3.54
C ILE A 24 1.49 -11.50 2.79
N TRP A 25 2.35 -10.50 2.66
CA TRP A 25 2.06 -9.27 1.93
C TRP A 25 2.92 -9.21 0.68
N LEU A 26 2.38 -8.62 -0.38
CA LEU A 26 3.11 -8.40 -1.62
C LEU A 26 3.86 -7.07 -1.54
N ASP A 27 5.19 -7.10 -1.62
CA ASP A 27 6.02 -5.88 -1.68
C ASP A 27 6.25 -5.41 -3.12
N ASN A 28 5.14 -5.10 -3.79
CA ASN A 28 5.13 -4.56 -5.14
C ASN A 28 3.74 -3.99 -5.47
N LEU A 29 3.69 -2.90 -6.24
CA LEU A 29 2.46 -2.37 -6.81
C LEU A 29 2.78 -1.62 -8.10
N SER A 30 1.99 -1.88 -9.14
CA SER A 30 2.01 -1.12 -10.39
C SER A 30 0.63 -1.16 -11.06
N ARG A 31 0.42 -0.25 -11.99
CA ARG A 31 -0.79 -0.20 -12.82
C ARG A 31 -0.96 -1.47 -13.63
N GLU A 32 0.11 -2.00 -14.25
CA GLU A 32 0.06 -3.29 -14.94
C GLU A 32 -0.32 -4.47 -14.01
N LEU A 33 0.18 -4.51 -12.78
CA LEU A 33 -0.14 -5.57 -11.82
C LEU A 33 -1.66 -5.60 -11.49
N LEU A 34 -2.27 -4.42 -11.45
CA LEU A 34 -3.72 -4.24 -11.26
C LEU A 34 -4.49 -4.58 -12.53
N ALA A 35 -4.14 -3.95 -13.66
CA ALA A 35 -4.88 -4.04 -14.92
C ALA A 35 -4.85 -5.44 -15.55
N SER A 36 -3.74 -6.17 -15.39
CA SER A 36 -3.60 -7.55 -15.86
C SER A 36 -4.43 -8.57 -15.04
N GLY A 37 -4.98 -8.16 -13.88
CA GLY A 37 -5.63 -9.06 -12.93
C GLY A 37 -4.65 -9.93 -12.12
N GLN A 38 -3.34 -9.73 -12.27
CA GLN A 38 -2.35 -10.51 -11.55
C GLN A 38 -2.46 -10.33 -10.03
N LEU A 39 -2.71 -9.11 -9.52
CA LEU A 39 -2.93 -8.92 -8.09
C LEU A 39 -4.15 -9.72 -7.60
N ALA A 40 -5.26 -9.67 -8.32
CA ALA A 40 -6.47 -10.42 -7.96
C ALA A 40 -6.20 -11.93 -7.91
N ARG A 41 -5.42 -12.44 -8.87
CA ARG A 41 -4.98 -13.84 -8.88
C ARG A 41 -4.12 -14.19 -7.66
N LEU A 42 -3.15 -13.35 -7.28
CA LEU A 42 -2.31 -13.58 -6.10
C LEU A 42 -3.13 -13.56 -4.80
N LEU A 43 -4.15 -12.71 -4.69
CA LEU A 43 -5.07 -12.69 -3.55
C LEU A 43 -5.85 -14.02 -3.46
N GLN A 44 -6.38 -14.51 -4.58
CA GLN A 44 -7.22 -15.71 -4.64
C GLN A 44 -6.42 -17.02 -4.51
N GLU A 45 -5.34 -17.14 -5.28
CA GLU A 45 -4.56 -18.38 -5.38
C GLU A 45 -3.52 -18.47 -4.26
N ASP A 46 -2.83 -17.38 -3.92
CA ASP A 46 -1.71 -17.39 -2.97
C ASP A 46 -2.07 -16.87 -1.57
N GLY A 47 -3.27 -16.33 -1.39
CA GLY A 47 -3.73 -15.86 -0.08
C GLY A 47 -2.97 -14.63 0.43
N ILE A 48 -2.51 -13.76 -0.49
CA ILE A 48 -1.93 -12.47 -0.15
C ILE A 48 -2.93 -11.68 0.72
N ALA A 49 -2.43 -11.07 1.79
CA ALA A 49 -3.21 -10.43 2.83
C ALA A 49 -3.00 -8.90 2.91
N GLY A 50 -2.19 -8.35 2.02
CA GLY A 50 -1.88 -6.92 1.97
C GLY A 50 -0.84 -6.61 0.90
N VAL A 51 -0.69 -5.32 0.60
CA VAL A 51 0.26 -4.81 -0.40
C VAL A 51 1.06 -3.66 0.19
N THR A 52 2.38 -3.71 0.04
CA THR A 52 3.24 -2.57 0.31
C THR A 52 3.75 -1.94 -0.98
N SER A 53 3.88 -0.63 -0.94
CA SER A 53 4.59 0.17 -1.94
C SER A 53 5.66 1.02 -1.25
N ASN A 54 6.58 1.56 -2.04
CA ASN A 54 7.59 2.53 -1.61
C ASN A 54 8.04 3.35 -2.83
N PRO A 55 8.81 4.44 -2.65
CA PRO A 55 9.24 5.27 -3.76
C PRO A 55 10.02 4.51 -4.84
N ALA A 56 10.82 3.49 -4.48
CA ALA A 56 11.58 2.70 -5.45
C ALA A 56 10.70 1.79 -6.31
N ILE A 57 9.66 1.19 -5.70
CA ILE A 57 8.65 0.39 -6.40
C ILE A 57 7.95 1.26 -7.46
N PHE A 58 7.46 2.44 -7.08
CA PHE A 58 6.78 3.32 -8.03
C PHE A 58 7.72 3.95 -9.05
N TYR A 59 8.95 4.29 -8.67
CA TYR A 59 9.96 4.74 -9.62
C TYR A 59 10.15 3.71 -10.75
N LYS A 60 10.34 2.44 -10.37
CA LYS A 60 10.46 1.35 -11.34
C LYS A 60 9.21 1.25 -12.21
N ALA A 61 8.02 1.16 -11.60
CA ALA A 61 6.75 1.06 -12.33
C ALA A 61 6.58 2.19 -13.34
N ILE A 62 6.63 3.46 -12.91
CA ILE A 62 6.45 4.64 -13.75
C ILE A 62 7.50 4.71 -14.88
N SER A 63 8.74 4.28 -14.61
CA SER A 63 9.82 4.33 -15.61
C SER A 63 9.73 3.24 -16.69
N SER A 64 9.13 2.09 -16.39
CA SER A 64 9.12 0.93 -17.30
C SER A 64 7.76 0.60 -17.90
N ASP A 65 6.68 1.02 -17.26
CA ASP A 65 5.31 0.69 -17.67
C ASP A 65 4.74 1.80 -18.58
N ALA A 66 4.38 1.40 -19.80
CA ALA A 66 3.87 2.30 -20.83
C ALA A 66 2.52 2.92 -20.44
N SER A 67 1.75 2.26 -19.55
CA SER A 67 0.44 2.71 -19.13
C SER A 67 0.46 4.01 -18.32
N TYR A 68 1.61 4.40 -17.75
CA TYR A 68 1.78 5.70 -17.06
C TYR A 68 2.09 6.86 -18.01
N GLN A 69 2.56 6.60 -19.24
CA GLN A 69 3.17 7.64 -20.07
C GLN A 69 2.17 8.71 -20.54
N GLY A 70 0.92 8.31 -20.78
CA GLY A 70 -0.16 9.25 -21.13
C GLY A 70 -0.43 10.26 -20.01
N ASP A 71 -0.73 9.76 -18.82
CA ASP A 71 -0.99 10.59 -17.63
C ASP A 71 0.23 11.44 -17.27
N LEU A 72 1.43 10.86 -17.35
CA LEU A 72 2.68 11.58 -17.07
C LEU A 72 2.88 12.74 -18.04
N ALA A 73 2.60 12.56 -19.34
CA ALA A 73 2.69 13.62 -20.32
C ALA A 73 1.68 14.74 -20.03
N GLN A 74 0.43 14.38 -19.68
CA GLN A 74 -0.60 15.35 -19.30
C GLN A 74 -0.19 16.14 -18.04
N LEU A 75 0.24 15.45 -16.98
CA LEU A 75 0.65 16.06 -15.72
C LEU A 75 1.88 16.96 -15.87
N LYS A 76 2.82 16.59 -16.75
CA LYS A 76 3.98 17.45 -17.09
C LYS A 76 3.57 18.76 -17.74
N SER A 77 2.50 18.79 -18.53
CA SER A 77 2.03 20.02 -19.18
C SER A 77 1.38 21.01 -18.22
N ASN A 78 0.92 20.54 -17.05
CA ASN A 78 0.39 21.42 -16.00
C ASN A 78 1.54 22.04 -15.18
N THR A 79 1.84 23.31 -15.43
CA THR A 79 2.93 24.07 -14.78
C THR A 79 2.64 24.47 -13.33
N ALA A 80 1.38 24.39 -12.88
CA ALA A 80 1.01 24.72 -11.51
C ALA A 80 1.36 23.62 -10.50
N LEU A 81 1.59 22.38 -10.97
CA LEU A 81 1.89 21.24 -10.11
C LEU A 81 3.40 21.12 -9.84
N THR A 82 3.74 20.81 -8.60
CA THR A 82 5.08 20.38 -8.19
C THR A 82 5.37 18.96 -8.68
N ALA A 83 6.64 18.53 -8.62
CA ALA A 83 7.01 17.15 -8.96
C ALA A 83 6.32 16.12 -8.04
N GLU A 84 6.20 16.44 -6.75
CA GLU A 84 5.54 15.59 -5.76
C GLU A 84 4.05 15.44 -6.05
N GLN A 85 3.35 16.54 -6.34
CA GLN A 85 1.93 16.49 -6.71
C GLN A 85 1.68 15.70 -7.99
N ARG A 86 2.58 15.78 -8.99
CA ARG A 86 2.49 14.95 -10.20
C ARG A 86 2.71 13.47 -9.89
N TYR A 87 3.67 13.16 -9.01
CA TYR A 87 3.91 11.79 -8.56
C TYR A 87 2.69 11.22 -7.84
N GLU A 88 2.14 11.94 -6.87
CA GLU A 88 0.95 11.53 -6.12
C GLU A 88 -0.26 11.34 -7.03
N ALA A 89 -0.48 12.25 -7.99
CA ALA A 89 -1.53 12.11 -8.99
C ALA A 89 -1.40 10.85 -9.87
N LEU A 90 -0.18 10.30 -10.02
CA LEU A 90 0.03 9.04 -10.74
C LEU A 90 -0.24 7.81 -9.86
N VAL A 91 0.15 7.87 -8.58
CA VAL A 91 0.19 6.68 -7.71
C VAL A 91 -1.03 6.52 -6.82
N VAL A 92 -1.70 7.61 -6.42
CA VAL A 92 -2.91 7.56 -5.60
C VAL A 92 -4.02 6.75 -6.28
N PRO A 93 -4.30 6.88 -7.59
CA PRO A 93 -5.29 6.04 -8.26
C PRO A 93 -4.96 4.54 -8.18
N ASP A 94 -3.69 4.17 -8.29
CA ASP A 94 -3.26 2.76 -8.17
C ASP A 94 -3.45 2.26 -6.73
N ILE A 95 -3.15 3.08 -5.72
CA ILE A 95 -3.39 2.77 -4.30
C ILE A 95 -4.89 2.60 -4.03
N GLN A 96 -5.74 3.48 -4.57
CA GLN A 96 -7.19 3.38 -4.45
C GLN A 96 -7.72 2.10 -5.08
N ALA A 97 -7.29 1.78 -6.31
CA ALA A 97 -7.69 0.56 -6.99
C ALA A 97 -7.26 -0.71 -6.24
N ALA A 98 -6.04 -0.72 -5.68
CA ALA A 98 -5.59 -1.81 -4.82
C ALA A 98 -6.42 -1.88 -3.52
N CYS A 99 -6.72 -0.75 -2.88
CA CYS A 99 -7.59 -0.73 -1.69
C CYS A 99 -8.97 -1.29 -1.99
N ASP A 100 -9.58 -0.91 -3.12
CA ASP A 100 -10.89 -1.38 -3.54
C ASP A 100 -10.89 -2.90 -3.80
N LEU A 101 -9.81 -3.43 -4.38
CA LEU A 101 -9.64 -4.87 -4.60
C LEU A 101 -9.49 -5.66 -3.28
N LEU A 102 -8.82 -5.10 -2.27
CA LEU A 102 -8.61 -5.73 -0.97
C LEU A 102 -9.73 -5.42 0.05
N LEU A 103 -10.73 -4.62 -0.30
CA LEU A 103 -11.75 -4.14 0.64
C LEU A 103 -12.59 -5.27 1.27
N GLU A 104 -12.97 -6.28 0.48
CA GLU A 104 -13.72 -7.44 0.99
C GLU A 104 -12.89 -8.23 2.01
N GLN A 105 -11.60 -8.39 1.76
CA GLN A 105 -10.68 -9.06 2.69
C GLN A 105 -10.53 -8.25 3.99
N TYR A 106 -10.42 -6.92 3.88
CA TYR A 106 -10.39 -6.03 5.03
C TYR A 106 -11.65 -6.14 5.90
N GLN A 107 -12.83 -6.12 5.29
CA GLN A 107 -14.10 -6.22 6.00
C GLN A 107 -14.31 -7.60 6.64
N SER A 108 -14.10 -8.68 5.87
CA SER A 108 -14.30 -10.05 6.35
C SER A 108 -13.30 -10.47 7.45
N SER A 109 -12.10 -9.90 7.43
CA SER A 109 -11.08 -10.10 8.47
C SER A 109 -11.24 -9.18 9.67
N GLN A 110 -12.24 -8.29 9.69
CA GLN A 110 -12.43 -7.26 10.71
C GLN A 110 -11.20 -6.36 10.89
N GLY A 111 -10.57 -5.98 9.77
CA GLY A 111 -9.40 -5.10 9.75
C GLY A 111 -8.08 -5.76 10.15
N ASN A 112 -7.98 -7.10 10.08
CA ASN A 112 -6.71 -7.80 10.31
C ASN A 112 -5.87 -7.98 9.04
N ASP A 113 -6.55 -8.04 7.88
CA ASP A 113 -5.95 -8.24 6.56
C ASP A 113 -6.46 -7.14 5.61
N GLY A 114 -6.03 -7.14 4.34
CA GLY A 114 -6.62 -6.32 3.29
C GLY A 114 -6.05 -4.90 3.16
N TYR A 115 -4.86 -4.64 3.68
CA TYR A 115 -4.26 -3.29 3.69
C TYR A 115 -3.39 -2.98 2.48
N VAL A 116 -3.32 -1.70 2.10
CA VAL A 116 -2.42 -1.19 1.06
C VAL A 116 -1.66 0.03 1.57
N SER A 117 -0.33 0.01 1.51
CA SER A 117 0.49 1.13 2.01
C SER A 117 0.93 2.12 0.93
N LEU A 118 0.92 3.41 1.22
CA LEU A 118 1.62 4.46 0.47
C LEU A 118 2.58 5.22 1.40
N GLU A 119 3.82 5.44 0.99
CA GLU A 119 4.83 6.14 1.78
C GLU A 119 4.79 7.64 1.58
N VAL A 120 4.97 8.40 2.67
CA VAL A 120 5.24 9.84 2.58
C VAL A 120 6.60 10.09 1.92
N SER A 121 6.83 11.30 1.44
CA SER A 121 8.11 11.65 0.82
C SER A 121 9.28 11.46 1.80
N PRO A 122 10.35 10.72 1.42
CA PRO A 122 11.52 10.48 2.27
C PRO A 122 12.24 11.77 2.71
N VAL A 123 12.06 12.87 1.99
CA VAL A 123 12.63 14.18 2.35
C VAL A 123 12.06 14.72 3.66
N LEU A 124 10.85 14.27 4.05
CA LEU A 124 10.18 14.64 5.28
C LEU A 124 10.59 13.76 6.47
N SER A 125 11.46 12.76 6.26
CA SER A 125 11.82 11.76 7.28
C SER A 125 12.30 12.35 8.60
N HIS A 126 12.83 13.57 8.63
CA HIS A 126 13.28 14.25 9.86
C HIS A 126 12.44 15.48 10.23
N ASP A 127 11.36 15.74 9.48
CA ASP A 127 10.41 16.82 9.69
C ASP A 127 9.06 16.23 10.13
N GLU A 128 8.81 16.29 11.44
CA GLU A 128 7.58 15.78 12.04
C GLU A 128 6.35 16.55 11.55
N ALA A 129 6.42 17.89 11.48
CA ALA A 129 5.28 18.71 11.09
C ALA A 129 4.92 18.48 9.61
N GLY A 130 5.94 18.43 8.74
CA GLY A 130 5.78 18.10 7.33
C GLY A 130 5.22 16.68 7.15
N THR A 131 5.75 15.69 7.88
CA THR A 131 5.26 14.31 7.85
C THR A 131 3.78 14.22 8.24
N LEU A 132 3.37 14.88 9.33
CA LEU A 132 1.98 14.92 9.77
C LEU A 132 1.06 15.55 8.73
N ALA A 133 1.48 16.68 8.14
CA ALA A 133 0.69 17.35 7.11
C ALA A 133 0.53 16.49 5.85
N ALA A 134 1.62 15.88 5.37
CA ALA A 134 1.60 15.00 4.21
C ALA A 134 0.76 13.75 4.45
N ALA A 135 0.93 13.09 5.60
CA ALA A 135 0.19 11.88 5.95
C ALA A 135 -1.33 12.11 6.01
N ARG A 136 -1.77 13.20 6.67
CA ARG A 136 -3.20 13.56 6.74
C ARG A 136 -3.78 13.88 5.37
N ARG A 137 -3.03 14.61 4.54
CA ARG A 137 -3.46 14.94 3.17
C ARG A 137 -3.61 13.68 2.33
N LEU A 138 -2.59 12.80 2.31
CA LEU A 138 -2.62 11.54 1.57
C LEU A 138 -3.74 10.63 2.06
N TRP A 139 -3.94 10.53 3.38
CA TRP A 139 -5.05 9.77 3.96
C TRP A 139 -6.41 10.25 3.45
N ALA A 140 -6.63 11.57 3.48
CA ALA A 140 -7.86 12.18 2.98
C ALA A 140 -8.03 12.00 1.45
N GLU A 141 -6.95 12.11 0.69
CA GLU A 141 -6.93 11.98 -0.76
C GLU A 141 -7.19 10.53 -1.22
N ILE A 142 -6.59 9.55 -0.54
CA ILE A 142 -6.86 8.13 -0.81
C ILE A 142 -8.31 7.81 -0.45
N GLY A 143 -8.77 8.23 0.73
CA GLY A 143 -10.17 8.10 1.14
C GLY A 143 -10.66 6.64 1.17
N ARG A 144 -9.81 5.71 1.62
CA ARG A 144 -10.13 4.28 1.79
C ARG A 144 -9.75 3.81 3.19
N PRO A 145 -10.62 3.04 3.88
CA PRO A 145 -10.39 2.65 5.28
C PRO A 145 -9.25 1.66 5.47
N ASN A 146 -8.87 0.95 4.40
CA ASN A 146 -7.80 -0.04 4.37
C ASN A 146 -6.51 0.48 3.73
N ALA A 147 -6.39 1.79 3.53
CA ALA A 147 -5.10 2.41 3.26
C ALA A 147 -4.23 2.37 4.51
N MET A 148 -2.91 2.40 4.35
CA MET A 148 -1.93 2.68 5.39
C MET A 148 -0.95 3.74 4.91
N ILE A 149 -0.66 4.72 5.75
CA ILE A 149 0.41 5.68 5.46
C ILE A 149 1.71 5.10 6.00
N LYS A 150 2.72 4.92 5.14
CA LYS A 150 4.04 4.45 5.53
C LYS A 150 4.90 5.63 5.97
N ILE A 151 5.45 5.54 7.18
CA ILE A 151 6.23 6.59 7.85
C ILE A 151 7.59 6.01 8.27
N PRO A 152 8.72 6.58 7.83
CA PRO A 152 10.05 6.12 8.25
C PRO A 152 10.27 6.19 9.77
N ALA A 153 10.90 5.17 10.37
CA ALA A 153 11.15 5.06 11.82
C ALA A 153 12.31 5.95 12.34
N THR A 154 12.37 7.22 11.93
CA THR A 154 13.27 8.21 12.55
C THR A 154 12.67 8.73 13.87
N PRO A 155 13.42 9.48 14.71
CA PRO A 155 12.83 10.12 15.88
C PRO A 155 11.63 11.04 15.56
N ALA A 156 11.66 11.74 14.43
CA ALA A 156 10.53 12.58 13.98
C ALA A 156 9.35 11.72 13.50
N GLY A 157 9.64 10.68 12.72
CA GLY A 157 8.63 9.74 12.22
C GLY A 157 7.93 8.96 13.33
N ILE A 158 8.64 8.58 14.40
CA ILE A 158 8.03 7.92 15.57
C ILE A 158 7.02 8.84 16.27
N ARG A 159 7.34 10.13 16.43
CA ARG A 159 6.39 11.10 17.02
C ARG A 159 5.19 11.33 16.11
N ALA A 160 5.42 11.42 14.79
CA ALA A 160 4.34 11.48 13.82
C ALA A 160 3.45 10.24 13.85
N PHE A 161 4.05 9.04 13.93
CA PHE A 161 3.35 7.75 14.05
C PHE A 161 2.40 7.74 15.25
N GLN A 162 2.88 8.19 16.42
CA GLN A 162 2.07 8.26 17.64
C GLN A 162 0.87 9.21 17.48
N ALA A 163 1.07 10.38 16.90
CA ALA A 163 -0.01 11.34 16.68
C ALA A 163 -1.05 10.84 15.65
N LEU A 164 -0.59 10.30 14.51
CA LEU A 164 -1.47 9.80 13.45
C LEU A 164 -2.32 8.60 13.91
N THR A 165 -1.72 7.67 14.64
CA THR A 165 -2.48 6.52 15.19
C THR A 165 -3.48 6.95 16.26
N ALA A 166 -3.17 7.97 17.07
CA ALA A 166 -4.14 8.57 17.99
C ALA A 166 -5.33 9.25 17.26
N GLU A 167 -5.13 9.68 16.02
CA GLU A 167 -6.19 10.23 15.15
C GLU A 167 -6.99 9.15 14.41
N GLY A 168 -6.64 7.88 14.56
CA GLY A 168 -7.30 6.76 13.87
C GLY A 168 -6.82 6.55 12.42
N ILE A 169 -5.69 7.15 12.03
CA ILE A 169 -5.06 6.88 10.74
C ILE A 169 -4.26 5.58 10.85
N ASN A 170 -4.43 4.67 9.90
CA ASN A 170 -3.60 3.47 9.85
C ASN A 170 -2.19 3.84 9.39
N VAL A 171 -1.19 3.47 10.18
CA VAL A 171 0.22 3.77 9.91
C VAL A 171 1.04 2.49 9.91
N ILE A 172 1.99 2.39 8.99
CA ILE A 172 2.99 1.32 8.94
C ILE A 172 4.39 1.94 8.92
N SER A 173 5.36 1.29 9.55
CA SER A 173 6.78 1.62 9.39
C SER A 173 7.44 0.57 8.48
N PRO A 174 8.41 0.96 7.63
CA PRO A 174 9.32 -0.01 7.04
C PRO A 174 10.13 -0.77 8.10
#